data_AF-A0AAN1MQM6-F1
#
_entry.id   AF-A0AAN1MQM6-F1
#
_cell.length_a   1.000
_cell.length_b   1.000
_cell.length_c   1.000
_cell.angle_alpha   90.00
_cell.angle_beta   90.00
_cell.angle_gamma   90.00
#
_symmetry.space_group_name_H-M   'P 1'
#
loop_
_entity.id
_entity.type
_entity.pdbx_description
1 polymer ?
#
loop_
_entity_poly.entity_id
_entity_poly.type
_entity_poly.pdbx_seq_one_letter_code
_entity_poly.pdbx_strand_id
1 'polypeptide(L)'
;MNASVTTRSFDTARTGAQLHETVLTPAAVRSRGIKQALVLRTPDDPRLEAQPLYLAGAEIAGGTHDTIFQATMGNCVYAWDADTGALLWQTRLGAPINGAQAIDQHLINVHWGILSTPVIDLSTNRLYVCYWASPTGNWADGHHFLASLDIATGRETHPPIDFEGVTFDPGHNLRPIEFRSLERKQRAALALVDGTVLVPFGTIAETDNEARGWLIAVDTRSWKQTAAWCSTARGSGGGIWMSGSGPAVQSDGSIWVVTGNGEFDGIVDFGESVVRLRYMPPPANSAKGKLEVTGWWTPWTDDGRLGKNPGGEAVAALLPKRMPSNFRVGPFLASLGMESMDETWADQDLGASGIVLVEELGIALVSGKDGILYTIRLDHPGSTTQDDLAAAHVAANFAKLAAAPILYTYYDASVNPAPTNPAALNVYAAKRTHHLHGTPIVWKSATHGWMHYCGGENGNLRAWRLKSDKSSSYLACSEAYASPECTKPYGGMPGWGIALSTNGGDEAVVWAMIPYGDANMTITNSRLLAYDAADFGRYADGSGQIVPLWDSQDWNWNLLHPKFNRPVAVDGRVLVPTYGGELLVLTLA
;
A
#
# COMPACT_ATOMS: atom_id res chain seq x y z
N MET A 1 22.08 1.11 17.52
CA MET A 1 20.83 1.73 18.01
C MET A 1 19.74 0.71 17.78
N ASN A 2 18.88 0.46 18.77
CA ASN A 2 17.74 -0.44 18.58
C ASN A 2 16.79 0.16 17.54
N ALA A 3 16.34 -0.66 16.61
CA ALA A 3 15.61 -0.17 15.45
C ALA A 3 14.14 0.09 15.80
N SER A 4 13.59 1.23 15.38
CA SER A 4 12.18 1.60 15.60
C SER A 4 11.41 1.65 14.28
N VAL A 5 10.11 1.41 14.34
CA VAL A 5 9.16 1.47 13.22
C VAL A 5 8.10 2.52 13.56
N THR A 6 8.35 3.76 13.16
CA THR A 6 7.50 4.92 13.50
C THR A 6 6.44 5.23 12.44
N THR A 7 6.51 4.57 11.29
CA THR A 7 5.59 4.76 10.17
C THR A 7 5.40 3.47 9.38
N ARG A 8 4.37 3.44 8.53
CA ARG A 8 4.11 2.35 7.58
C ARG A 8 5.33 2.10 6.70
N SER A 9 5.72 0.85 6.50
CA SER A 9 6.86 0.48 5.63
C SER A 9 8.22 1.03 6.08
N PHE A 10 8.43 1.16 7.40
CA PHE A 10 9.70 1.48 8.08
C PHE A 10 10.24 2.91 7.94
N ASP A 11 10.16 3.50 6.75
CA ASP A 11 10.72 4.82 6.47
C ASP A 11 9.80 5.68 5.59
N THR A 12 10.21 6.94 5.37
CA THR A 12 9.48 7.89 4.54
C THR A 12 9.55 7.57 3.05
N ALA A 13 10.59 6.87 2.59
CA ALA A 13 10.70 6.38 1.22
C ALA A 13 9.82 5.14 0.94
N ARG A 14 9.22 4.56 1.99
CA ARG A 14 8.35 3.38 1.98
C ARG A 14 9.06 2.11 1.50
N THR A 15 10.35 1.97 1.83
CA THR A 15 11.18 0.84 1.34
C THR A 15 10.65 -0.53 1.76
N GLY A 16 9.91 -0.62 2.87
CA GLY A 16 9.43 -1.89 3.39
C GLY A 16 10.54 -2.75 4.01
N ALA A 17 11.72 -2.17 4.29
CA ALA A 17 12.89 -2.86 4.79
C ALA A 17 13.39 -2.29 6.14
N GLN A 18 13.57 -3.17 7.12
CA GLN A 18 14.36 -2.90 8.32
C GLN A 18 15.82 -3.24 8.04
N LEU A 19 16.72 -2.26 8.11
CA LEU A 19 18.13 -2.41 7.71
C LEU A 19 19.10 -2.75 8.86
N HIS A 20 18.58 -2.86 10.09
CA HIS A 20 19.39 -3.09 11.30
C HIS A 20 18.91 -4.30 12.15
N GLU A 21 18.43 -5.36 11.50
CA GLU A 21 17.98 -6.60 12.14
C GLU A 21 19.12 -7.61 12.28
N THR A 22 19.58 -7.87 13.50
CA THR A 22 20.73 -8.75 13.78
C THR A 22 20.37 -10.14 14.31
N VAL A 23 19.10 -10.37 14.68
CA VAL A 23 18.64 -11.61 15.30
C VAL A 23 17.98 -12.51 14.26
N LEU A 24 17.08 -11.96 13.44
CA LEU A 24 16.33 -12.69 12.41
C LEU A 24 17.14 -12.87 11.11
N THR A 25 18.26 -13.58 11.19
CA THR A 25 19.08 -13.90 10.01
C THR A 25 18.54 -15.13 9.26
N PRO A 26 18.82 -15.29 7.95
CA PRO A 26 18.42 -16.48 7.21
C PRO A 26 18.89 -17.79 7.86
N ALA A 27 20.15 -17.83 8.33
CA ALA A 27 20.70 -18.98 9.02
C ALA A 27 19.96 -19.28 10.34
N ALA A 28 19.63 -18.24 11.12
CA ALA A 28 18.92 -18.41 12.38
C ALA A 28 17.48 -18.89 12.16
N VAL A 29 16.75 -18.29 11.21
CA VAL A 29 15.38 -18.69 10.86
C VAL A 29 15.34 -20.13 10.36
N ARG A 30 16.27 -20.53 9.48
CA ARG A 30 16.34 -21.89 8.93
C ARG A 30 16.67 -22.94 9.98
N SER A 31 17.61 -22.65 10.88
CA SER A 31 18.11 -23.63 11.86
C SER A 31 17.23 -23.76 13.11
N ARG A 32 16.62 -22.66 13.55
CA ARG A 32 15.82 -22.63 14.78
C ARG A 32 14.32 -22.65 14.50
N GLY A 33 13.88 -22.12 13.36
CA GLY A 33 12.47 -21.87 13.08
C GLY A 33 11.93 -20.67 13.88
N ILE A 34 10.63 -20.45 13.74
CA ILE A 34 9.89 -19.37 14.39
C ILE A 34 8.83 -19.94 15.33
N LYS A 35 8.65 -19.31 16.49
CA LYS A 35 7.59 -19.62 17.46
C LYS A 35 6.75 -18.38 17.76
N GLN A 36 5.52 -18.62 18.19
CA GLN A 36 4.67 -17.60 18.79
C GLN A 36 5.16 -17.31 20.21
N ALA A 37 5.66 -16.10 20.45
CA ALA A 37 6.11 -15.66 21.77
C ALA A 37 4.96 -15.03 22.58
N LEU A 38 4.18 -14.15 21.95
CA LEU A 38 3.04 -13.47 22.57
C LEU A 38 1.84 -13.42 21.63
N VAL A 39 0.65 -13.26 22.22
CA VAL A 39 -0.60 -12.94 21.53
C VAL A 39 -1.20 -11.72 22.21
N LEU A 40 -1.19 -10.59 21.50
CA LEU A 40 -1.75 -9.33 21.99
C LEU A 40 -3.19 -9.23 21.48
N ARG A 41 -4.16 -9.18 22.41
CA ARG A 41 -5.59 -9.22 22.08
C ARG A 41 -6.17 -7.80 22.02
N THR A 42 -6.86 -7.48 20.93
CA THR A 42 -7.58 -6.22 20.71
C THR A 42 -9.09 -6.50 20.70
N PRO A 43 -9.76 -6.53 21.88
CA PRO A 43 -11.13 -7.01 21.99
C PRO A 43 -12.19 -6.08 21.40
N ASP A 44 -11.82 -4.86 21.02
CA ASP A 44 -12.73 -3.86 20.47
C ASP A 44 -13.08 -4.09 18.99
N ASP A 45 -12.18 -4.72 18.23
CA ASP A 45 -12.44 -5.11 16.84
C ASP A 45 -11.60 -6.32 16.40
N PRO A 46 -12.18 -7.29 15.67
CA PRO A 46 -11.43 -8.44 15.17
C PRO A 46 -10.53 -8.13 13.96
N ARG A 47 -10.60 -6.95 13.33
CA ARG A 47 -9.92 -6.60 12.08
C ARG A 47 -8.77 -5.64 12.32
N LEU A 48 -7.55 -6.13 12.16
CA LEU A 48 -6.34 -5.32 12.20
C LEU A 48 -5.87 -4.95 10.79
N GLU A 49 -6.36 -3.83 10.26
CA GLU A 49 -5.90 -3.28 8.97
C GLU A 49 -4.68 -2.35 9.10
N ALA A 50 -4.55 -1.66 10.23
CA ALA A 50 -3.40 -0.82 10.52
C ALA A 50 -2.18 -1.68 10.85
N GLN A 51 -1.05 -1.42 10.16
CA GLN A 51 0.26 -1.98 10.52
C GLN A 51 0.60 -1.55 11.96
N PRO A 52 1.10 -2.46 12.81
CA PRO A 52 1.66 -2.07 14.10
C PRO A 52 2.86 -1.14 13.91
N LEU A 53 3.04 -0.24 14.88
CA LEU A 53 4.27 0.53 15.07
C LEU A 53 5.06 -0.06 16.23
N TYR A 54 6.37 0.16 16.23
CA TYR A 54 7.27 -0.34 17.27
C TYR A 54 8.26 0.75 17.66
N LEU A 55 8.45 0.97 18.95
CA LEU A 55 9.41 1.93 19.47
C LEU A 55 10.30 1.23 20.51
N ALA A 56 11.60 1.20 20.25
CA ALA A 56 12.55 0.65 21.20
C ALA A 56 12.80 1.64 22.35
N GLY A 57 12.81 1.14 23.59
CA GLY A 57 13.14 1.93 24.78
C GLY A 57 12.27 3.17 25.00
N ALA A 58 10.97 3.08 24.76
CA ALA A 58 10.02 4.15 25.06
C ALA A 58 9.84 4.33 26.57
N GLU A 59 9.85 5.57 27.05
CA GLU A 59 9.56 5.89 28.45
C GLU A 59 8.04 5.92 28.67
N ILE A 60 7.48 4.89 29.30
CA ILE A 60 6.04 4.71 29.50
C ILE A 60 5.79 4.30 30.95
N ALA A 61 4.81 4.93 31.61
CA ALA A 61 4.44 4.63 33.00
C ALA A 61 5.60 4.65 34.02
N GLY A 62 6.67 5.42 33.75
CA GLY A 62 7.84 5.52 34.63
C GLY A 62 8.89 4.41 34.47
N GLY A 63 8.77 3.59 33.41
CA GLY A 63 9.77 2.61 33.00
C GLY A 63 10.15 2.76 31.52
N THR A 64 11.25 2.12 31.14
CA THR A 64 11.71 2.02 29.76
C THR A 64 11.19 0.70 29.16
N HIS A 65 10.46 0.78 28.06
CA HIS A 65 9.78 -0.34 27.42
C HIS A 65 10.02 -0.36 25.92
N ASP A 66 10.40 -1.50 25.35
CA ASP A 66 10.16 -1.74 23.93
C ASP A 66 8.65 -1.85 23.74
N THR A 67 8.07 -0.99 22.91
CA THR A 67 6.61 -0.80 22.87
C THR A 67 6.04 -1.04 21.49
N ILE A 68 4.98 -1.84 21.43
CA ILE A 68 4.16 -2.04 20.22
C ILE A 68 2.91 -1.17 20.32
N PHE A 69 2.68 -0.32 19.33
CA PHE A 69 1.43 0.42 19.18
C PHE A 69 0.56 -0.23 18.11
N GLN A 70 -0.67 -0.60 18.48
CA GLN A 70 -1.65 -1.18 17.56
C GLN A 70 -2.92 -0.33 17.55
N ALA A 71 -3.28 0.19 16.38
CA ALA A 71 -4.55 0.85 16.16
C ALA A 71 -5.58 -0.11 15.57
N THR A 72 -6.86 0.11 15.86
CA THR A 72 -7.93 -0.84 15.54
C THR A 72 -9.13 -0.15 14.89
N MET A 73 -9.89 -0.91 14.11
CA MET A 73 -11.13 -0.41 13.51
C MET A 73 -12.22 -0.10 14.56
N GLY A 74 -12.04 -0.51 15.82
CA GLY A 74 -12.90 -0.15 16.96
C GLY A 74 -12.59 1.21 17.59
N ASN A 75 -11.76 2.04 16.93
CA ASN A 75 -11.30 3.35 17.39
C ASN A 75 -10.44 3.31 18.65
N CYS A 76 -9.70 2.23 18.87
CA CYS A 76 -8.72 2.15 19.95
C CYS A 76 -7.28 2.22 19.42
N VAL A 77 -6.41 2.82 20.23
CA VAL A 77 -4.96 2.68 20.12
C VAL A 77 -4.48 2.01 21.40
N TYR A 78 -3.73 0.91 21.25
CA TYR A 78 -3.14 0.15 22.34
C TYR A 78 -1.63 0.31 22.33
N ALA A 79 -1.02 0.45 23.50
CA ALA A 79 0.41 0.33 23.70
C ALA A 79 0.71 -0.89 24.57
N TRP A 80 1.52 -1.80 24.03
CA TRP A 80 1.90 -3.05 24.69
C TRP A 80 3.41 -3.07 24.92
N ASP A 81 3.81 -3.58 26.06
CA ASP A 81 5.20 -3.98 26.29
C ASP A 81 5.53 -5.18 25.39
N ALA A 82 6.55 -5.03 24.54
CA ALA A 82 6.90 -5.97 23.48
C ALA A 82 7.57 -7.26 23.98
N ASP A 83 8.02 -7.27 25.24
CA ASP A 83 8.69 -8.41 25.87
C ASP A 83 7.73 -9.26 26.68
N THR A 84 6.86 -8.61 27.44
CA THR A 84 5.96 -9.24 28.41
C THR A 84 4.53 -9.37 27.90
N GLY A 85 4.15 -8.59 26.89
CA GLY A 85 2.78 -8.47 26.42
C GLY A 85 1.84 -7.73 27.38
N ALA A 86 2.39 -7.04 28.38
CA ALA A 86 1.60 -6.23 29.30
C ALA A 86 0.98 -5.03 28.56
N LEU A 87 -0.31 -4.78 28.79
CA LEU A 87 -0.95 -3.56 28.32
C LEU A 87 -0.42 -2.38 29.14
N LEU A 88 0.27 -1.45 28.49
CA LEU A 88 0.80 -0.24 29.13
C LEU A 88 -0.27 0.85 29.21
N TRP A 89 -0.98 1.08 28.10
CA TRP A 89 -2.16 1.94 28.06
C TRP A 89 -3.05 1.60 26.86
N GLN A 90 -4.31 2.04 26.93
CA GLN A 90 -5.27 1.99 25.84
C GLN A 90 -6.05 3.30 25.81
N THR A 91 -6.27 3.83 24.60
CA THR A 91 -7.09 5.03 24.36
C THR A 91 -8.17 4.73 23.34
N ARG A 92 -9.43 5.07 23.65
CA ARG A 92 -10.56 5.01 22.73
C ARG A 92 -10.92 6.43 22.27
N LEU A 93 -10.84 6.69 20.97
CA LEU A 93 -11.01 8.03 20.39
C LEU A 93 -12.46 8.42 20.09
N GLY A 94 -13.35 7.44 20.02
CA GLY A 94 -14.77 7.68 19.75
C GLY A 94 -15.56 6.40 19.50
N ALA A 95 -16.87 6.54 19.28
CA ALA A 95 -17.70 5.45 18.78
C ALA A 95 -17.38 5.24 17.28
N PRO A 96 -16.91 4.05 16.88
CA PRO A 96 -16.58 3.78 15.48
C PRO A 96 -17.83 3.68 14.62
N ILE A 97 -17.65 3.82 13.32
CA ILE A 97 -18.71 3.56 12.35
C ILE A 97 -19.00 2.06 12.30
N ASN A 98 -20.27 1.68 12.22
CA ASN A 98 -20.67 0.30 12.03
C ASN A 98 -20.51 -0.10 10.55
N GLY A 99 -20.07 -1.34 10.31
CA GLY A 99 -20.00 -1.92 8.99
C GLY A 99 -21.33 -1.84 8.25
N ALA A 100 -21.30 -1.32 7.03
CA ALA A 100 -22.47 -1.16 6.17
C ALA A 100 -22.09 -1.47 4.72
N GLN A 101 -23.06 -2.00 3.96
CA GLN A 101 -22.82 -2.46 2.59
C GLN A 101 -22.45 -1.30 1.65
N ALA A 102 -22.88 -0.09 1.98
CA ALA A 102 -22.49 1.13 1.29
C ALA A 102 -20.99 1.41 1.36
N ILE A 103 -20.32 1.01 2.46
CA ILE A 103 -18.89 1.23 2.70
C ILE A 103 -18.07 0.03 2.21
N ASP A 104 -18.60 -1.17 2.45
CA ASP A 104 -18.00 -2.46 2.18
C ASP A 104 -19.05 -3.40 1.58
N GLN A 105 -19.05 -3.52 0.25
CA GLN A 105 -20.04 -4.33 -0.47
C GLN A 105 -20.08 -5.81 -0.01
N HIS A 106 -19.02 -6.30 0.62
CA HIS A 106 -18.90 -7.67 1.10
C HIS A 106 -19.10 -7.83 2.62
N LEU A 107 -19.32 -6.73 3.36
CA LEU A 107 -19.61 -6.73 4.81
C LEU A 107 -18.61 -7.58 5.63
N ILE A 108 -17.32 -7.50 5.31
CA ILE A 108 -16.27 -8.26 5.99
C ILE A 108 -15.88 -7.59 7.29
N ASN A 109 -15.81 -6.27 7.26
CA ASN A 109 -15.39 -5.45 8.39
C ASN A 109 -16.57 -5.11 9.31
N VAL A 110 -16.35 -5.27 10.62
CA VAL A 110 -17.38 -5.06 11.65
C VAL A 110 -17.54 -3.58 11.96
N HIS A 111 -16.42 -2.89 12.19
CA HIS A 111 -16.40 -1.44 12.35
C HIS A 111 -15.51 -0.77 11.29
N TRP A 112 -15.66 0.54 11.18
CA TRP A 112 -14.88 1.43 10.33
C TRP A 112 -14.41 2.62 11.16
N GLY A 113 -13.34 2.41 11.93
CA GLY A 113 -12.74 3.40 12.81
C GLY A 113 -11.36 3.83 12.33
N ILE A 114 -10.30 3.39 13.03
CA ILE A 114 -8.92 3.59 12.60
C ILE A 114 -8.55 2.46 11.63
N LEU A 115 -8.53 2.77 10.34
CA LEU A 115 -8.06 1.85 9.29
C LEU A 115 -6.57 2.03 8.98
N SER A 116 -6.13 3.29 8.93
CA SER A 116 -4.78 3.63 8.49
C SER A 116 -3.74 3.41 9.58
N THR A 117 -2.51 3.11 9.17
CA THR A 117 -1.37 3.10 10.08
C THR A 117 -1.08 4.53 10.57
N PRO A 118 -1.02 4.76 11.90
CA PRO A 118 -0.61 6.03 12.50
C PRO A 118 0.84 6.41 12.13
N VAL A 119 1.26 7.61 12.54
CA VAL A 119 2.67 8.02 12.46
C VAL A 119 3.16 8.55 13.81
N ILE A 120 4.36 8.13 14.21
CA ILE A 120 5.04 8.60 15.43
C ILE A 120 6.05 9.69 15.06
N ASP A 121 5.94 10.83 15.73
CA ASP A 121 6.94 11.89 15.76
C ASP A 121 7.78 11.79 17.04
N LEU A 122 9.00 11.29 16.89
CA LEU A 122 9.94 11.14 18.00
C LEU A 122 10.43 12.48 18.56
N SER A 123 10.38 13.57 17.77
CA SER A 123 10.87 14.88 18.22
C SER A 123 9.92 15.55 19.22
N THR A 124 8.64 15.19 19.16
CA THR A 124 7.58 15.73 20.02
C THR A 124 6.96 14.67 20.94
N ASN A 125 7.41 13.41 20.84
CA ASN A 125 6.88 12.25 21.55
C ASN A 125 5.36 12.09 21.35
N ARG A 126 4.92 12.25 20.10
CA ARG A 126 3.50 12.20 19.69
C ARG A 126 3.24 11.07 18.72
N LEU A 127 2.08 10.44 18.86
CA LEU A 127 1.47 9.56 17.86
C LEU A 127 0.27 10.29 17.24
N TYR A 128 0.28 10.44 15.93
CA TYR A 128 -0.82 11.03 15.16
C TYR A 128 -1.63 9.94 14.48
N VAL A 129 -2.95 10.01 14.61
CA VAL A 129 -3.87 8.96 14.16
C VAL A 129 -5.16 9.56 13.60
N CYS A 130 -5.57 9.10 12.42
CA CYS A 130 -6.86 9.44 11.83
C CYS A 130 -7.91 8.39 12.20
N TYR A 131 -9.11 8.82 12.58
CA TYR A 131 -10.20 7.93 12.97
C TYR A 131 -11.54 8.44 12.43
N TRP A 132 -12.45 7.53 12.10
CA TRP A 132 -13.82 7.86 11.68
C TRP A 132 -14.78 7.55 12.83
N ALA A 133 -15.58 8.53 13.23
CA ALA A 133 -16.49 8.39 14.36
C ALA A 133 -17.85 9.01 14.11
N SER A 134 -18.88 8.40 14.70
CA SER A 134 -20.26 8.89 14.70
C SER A 134 -20.88 8.68 16.08
N PRO A 135 -21.63 9.64 16.63
CA PRO A 135 -22.41 9.43 17.86
C PRO A 135 -23.42 8.28 17.76
N THR A 136 -23.89 7.96 16.55
CA THR A 136 -24.88 6.89 16.29
C THR A 136 -24.24 5.62 15.70
N GLY A 137 -22.96 5.69 15.34
CA GLY A 137 -22.26 4.65 14.59
C GLY A 137 -22.73 4.53 13.12
N ASN A 138 -23.55 5.46 12.63
CA ASN A 138 -23.91 5.52 11.21
C ASN A 138 -22.79 6.23 10.44
N TRP A 139 -22.49 5.76 9.23
CA TRP A 139 -21.45 6.36 8.41
C TRP A 139 -21.89 7.70 7.81
N ALA A 140 -23.19 7.87 7.57
CA ALA A 140 -23.75 9.05 6.92
C ALA A 140 -23.70 10.32 7.79
N ASP A 141 -23.61 10.18 9.12
CA ASP A 141 -23.40 11.28 10.08
C ASP A 141 -22.01 11.22 10.73
N GLY A 142 -21.11 10.37 10.20
CA GLY A 142 -19.78 10.15 10.74
C GLY A 142 -18.75 11.10 10.15
N HIS A 143 -17.87 11.62 11.00
CA HIS A 143 -16.80 12.55 10.61
C HIS A 143 -15.42 11.93 10.79
N HIS A 144 -14.49 12.25 9.89
CA HIS A 144 -13.08 11.88 10.05
C HIS A 144 -12.36 12.94 10.90
N PHE A 145 -11.60 12.47 11.88
CA PHE A 145 -10.85 13.31 12.81
C PHE A 145 -9.38 12.92 12.84
N LEU A 146 -8.51 13.88 13.11
CA LEU A 146 -7.11 13.63 13.47
C LEU A 146 -6.90 13.89 14.98
N ALA A 147 -6.37 12.90 15.68
CA ALA A 147 -5.93 13.01 17.07
C ALA A 147 -4.41 13.02 17.20
N SER A 148 -3.92 13.64 18.27
CA SER A 148 -2.52 13.63 18.70
C SER A 148 -2.42 13.06 20.10
N LEU A 149 -1.81 11.88 20.24
CA LEU A 149 -1.64 11.17 21.49
C LEU A 149 -0.21 11.32 22.01
N ASP A 150 -0.08 11.49 23.32
CA ASP A 150 1.19 11.38 24.02
C ASP A 150 1.62 9.90 24.08
N ILE A 151 2.83 9.58 23.61
CA ILE A 151 3.29 8.19 23.51
C ILE A 151 3.42 7.53 24.90
N ALA A 152 3.78 8.30 25.92
CA ALA A 152 4.01 7.79 27.28
C ALA A 152 2.71 7.49 28.05
N THR A 153 1.60 8.15 27.70
CA THR A 153 0.36 8.10 28.48
C THR A 153 -0.87 7.71 27.68
N GLY A 154 -0.80 7.73 26.35
CA GLY A 154 -1.94 7.55 25.45
C GLY A 154 -2.93 8.71 25.45
N ARG A 155 -2.72 9.76 26.24
CA ARG A 155 -3.68 10.85 26.39
C ARG A 155 -3.66 11.76 25.16
N GLU A 156 -4.84 12.24 24.78
CA GLU A 156 -4.96 13.32 23.81
C GLU A 156 -4.25 14.57 24.32
N THR A 157 -3.47 15.19 23.42
CA THR A 157 -2.59 16.32 23.73
C THR A 157 -3.20 17.64 23.29
N HIS A 158 -4.18 17.55 22.38
CA HIS A 158 -4.95 18.63 21.82
C HIS A 158 -6.35 18.08 21.49
N PRO A 159 -7.39 18.93 21.44
CA PRO A 159 -8.67 18.53 20.88
C PRO A 159 -8.51 17.97 19.45
N PRO A 160 -9.23 16.90 19.07
CA PRO A 160 -9.15 16.37 17.71
C PRO A 160 -9.55 17.41 16.66
N ILE A 161 -8.89 17.36 15.51
CA ILE A 161 -9.25 18.21 14.36
C ILE A 161 -10.30 17.46 13.55
N ASP A 162 -11.48 18.06 13.41
CA ASP A 162 -12.52 17.62 12.48
C ASP A 162 -12.15 18.06 11.05
N PHE A 163 -12.17 17.12 10.11
CA PHE A 163 -11.91 17.41 8.69
C PHE A 163 -13.16 17.77 7.89
N GLU A 164 -14.35 17.60 8.45
CA GLU A 164 -15.59 17.98 7.78
C GLU A 164 -15.56 19.46 7.39
N GLY A 165 -15.85 19.75 6.13
CA GLY A 165 -15.88 21.12 5.63
C GLY A 165 -14.53 21.72 5.25
N VAL A 166 -13.43 20.95 5.30
CA VAL A 166 -12.14 21.39 4.74
C VAL A 166 -12.31 21.75 3.26
N THR A 167 -11.81 22.91 2.85
CA THR A 167 -11.98 23.41 1.48
C THR A 167 -10.69 23.34 0.68
N PHE A 168 -10.80 22.98 -0.60
CA PHE A 168 -9.75 23.08 -1.60
C PHE A 168 -10.22 24.00 -2.72
N ASP A 169 -9.44 25.06 -2.99
CA ASP A 169 -9.65 25.93 -4.14
C ASP A 169 -8.70 25.49 -5.27
N PRO A 170 -9.21 24.83 -6.32
CA PRO A 170 -8.38 24.43 -7.46
C PRO A 170 -7.97 25.61 -8.34
N GLY A 171 -8.54 26.80 -8.18
CA GLY A 171 -8.40 27.90 -9.14
C GLY A 171 -9.11 27.59 -10.46
N HIS A 172 -8.54 28.05 -11.58
CA HIS A 172 -9.04 27.75 -12.94
C HIS A 172 -10.53 28.06 -13.18
N ASN A 173 -11.07 29.10 -12.52
CA ASN A 173 -12.49 29.47 -12.55
C ASN A 173 -13.46 28.36 -12.10
N LEU A 174 -12.96 27.40 -11.32
CA LEU A 174 -13.79 26.38 -10.67
C LEU A 174 -14.21 26.86 -9.28
N ARG A 175 -15.27 26.25 -8.74
CA ARG A 175 -15.72 26.51 -7.37
C ARG A 175 -14.82 25.75 -6.39
N PRO A 176 -14.56 26.29 -5.19
CA PRO A 176 -13.94 25.53 -4.13
C PRO A 176 -14.75 24.26 -3.85
N ILE A 177 -14.04 23.16 -3.63
CA ILE A 177 -14.60 21.86 -3.29
C ILE A 177 -14.47 21.67 -1.79
N GLU A 178 -15.46 21.05 -1.19
CA GLU A 178 -15.54 20.81 0.24
C GLU A 178 -15.36 19.32 0.54
N PHE A 179 -14.55 19.00 1.54
CA PHE A 179 -14.36 17.65 2.04
C PHE A 179 -15.59 17.22 2.84
N ARG A 180 -16.18 16.08 2.45
CA ARG A 180 -17.30 15.43 3.11
C ARG A 180 -16.91 14.05 3.58
N SER A 181 -16.97 13.79 4.87
CA SER A 181 -16.59 12.50 5.45
C SER A 181 -17.43 11.34 4.92
N LEU A 182 -18.70 11.58 4.62
CA LEU A 182 -19.65 10.58 4.11
C LEU A 182 -19.22 9.97 2.76
N GLU A 183 -18.35 10.64 2.01
CA GLU A 183 -17.89 10.20 0.68
C GLU A 183 -16.50 9.53 0.74
N ARG A 184 -15.89 9.42 1.93
CA ARG A 184 -14.45 9.17 2.06
C ARG A 184 -14.14 7.90 2.82
N LYS A 185 -13.05 7.27 2.40
CA LYS A 185 -12.49 6.07 3.01
C LYS A 185 -11.02 6.31 3.33
N GLN A 186 -10.66 6.35 4.60
CA GLN A 186 -9.31 6.67 5.04
C GLN A 186 -8.50 5.40 5.33
N ARG A 187 -7.94 4.79 4.26
CA ARG A 187 -7.15 3.55 4.35
C ARG A 187 -5.65 3.78 4.32
N ALA A 188 -5.19 4.70 3.48
CA ALA A 188 -3.77 4.99 3.30
C ALA A 188 -3.13 5.52 4.59
N ALA A 189 -1.92 5.06 4.89
CA ALA A 189 -1.20 5.43 6.11
C ALA A 189 -0.84 6.91 6.15
N LEU A 190 -0.71 7.45 7.36
CA LEU A 190 -0.27 8.83 7.56
C LEU A 190 1.22 8.99 7.18
N ALA A 191 1.61 10.20 6.83
CA ALA A 191 3.01 10.58 6.66
C ALA A 191 3.32 11.84 7.48
N LEU A 192 4.58 11.98 7.89
CA LEU A 192 5.09 13.17 8.56
C LEU A 192 6.19 13.80 7.69
N VAL A 193 6.09 15.09 7.43
CA VAL A 193 7.11 15.87 6.73
C VAL A 193 7.22 17.25 7.37
N ASP A 194 8.42 17.66 7.78
CA ASP A 194 8.70 19.00 8.31
C ASP A 194 7.71 19.50 9.38
N GLY A 195 7.36 18.64 10.35
CA GLY A 195 6.39 18.98 11.41
C GLY A 195 4.95 19.12 10.90
N THR A 196 4.60 18.45 9.80
CA THR A 196 3.27 18.44 9.19
C THR A 196 2.82 17.01 8.98
N VAL A 197 1.65 16.66 9.51
CA VAL A 197 1.00 15.37 9.26
C VAL A 197 0.19 15.46 7.98
N LEU A 198 0.39 14.49 7.10
CA LEU A 198 -0.35 14.31 5.87
C LEU A 198 -1.34 13.16 6.02
N VAL A 199 -2.61 13.45 5.76
CA VAL A 199 -3.71 12.49 5.85
C VAL A 199 -4.31 12.28 4.46
N PRO A 200 -4.02 11.14 3.80
CA PRO A 200 -4.61 10.78 2.52
C PRO A 200 -5.99 10.14 2.68
N PHE A 201 -6.89 10.39 1.73
CA PHE A 201 -8.21 9.78 1.67
C PHE A 201 -8.49 9.22 0.28
N GLY A 202 -9.07 8.02 0.27
CA GLY A 202 -9.79 7.46 -0.86
C GLY A 202 -11.28 7.78 -0.79
N THR A 203 -12.04 7.14 -1.65
CA THR A 203 -13.49 7.28 -1.76
C THR A 203 -14.21 6.00 -1.34
N ILE A 204 -15.46 6.11 -0.89
CA ILE A 204 -16.29 4.95 -0.58
C ILE A 204 -16.79 4.28 -1.86
N ALA A 205 -17.35 5.07 -2.77
CA ALA A 205 -17.83 4.64 -4.08
C ALA A 205 -17.00 5.37 -5.15
N GLU A 206 -16.19 4.63 -5.92
CA GLU A 206 -15.22 5.21 -6.85
C GLU A 206 -15.84 5.78 -8.13
N THR A 207 -16.99 5.25 -8.54
CA THR A 207 -17.71 5.67 -9.75
C THR A 207 -18.74 6.77 -9.49
N ASP A 208 -18.86 7.26 -8.25
CA ASP A 208 -19.75 8.37 -7.92
C ASP A 208 -19.21 9.69 -8.50
N ASN A 209 -20.08 10.64 -8.83
CA ASN A 209 -19.70 11.98 -9.24
C ASN A 209 -19.03 12.78 -8.10
N GLU A 210 -19.27 12.40 -6.84
CA GLU A 210 -18.64 12.98 -5.65
C GLU A 210 -17.36 12.24 -5.23
N ALA A 211 -17.00 11.15 -5.91
CA ALA A 211 -15.77 10.41 -5.66
C ALA A 211 -14.55 11.31 -5.89
N ARG A 212 -13.67 11.44 -4.89
CA ARG A 212 -12.45 12.27 -4.96
C ARG A 212 -11.38 11.72 -4.02
N GLY A 213 -10.12 11.81 -4.42
CA GLY A 213 -8.99 11.70 -3.52
C GLY A 213 -8.69 13.01 -2.80
N TRP A 214 -8.22 12.92 -1.55
CA TRP A 214 -7.81 14.08 -0.78
C TRP A 214 -6.48 13.84 -0.08
N LEU A 215 -5.66 14.88 0.00
CA LEU A 215 -4.49 14.95 0.88
C LEU A 215 -4.65 16.19 1.77
N ILE A 216 -4.83 15.98 3.08
CA ILE A 216 -4.99 17.07 4.04
C ILE A 216 -3.71 17.20 4.86
N ALA A 217 -3.22 18.43 5.02
CA ALA A 217 -2.03 18.76 5.78
C ALA A 217 -2.40 19.46 7.10
N VAL A 218 -1.84 18.97 8.20
CA VAL A 218 -1.98 19.55 9.55
C VAL A 218 -0.59 19.89 10.09
N ASP A 219 -0.32 21.17 10.34
CA ASP A 219 0.91 21.59 11.02
C ASP A 219 0.83 21.20 12.50
N THR A 220 1.80 20.43 12.99
CA THR A 220 1.76 19.82 14.32
C THR A 220 2.11 20.78 15.45
N ARG A 221 2.78 21.89 15.13
CA ARG A 221 3.18 22.91 16.12
C ARG A 221 2.02 23.82 16.48
N SER A 222 1.28 24.26 15.46
CA SER A 222 0.09 25.09 15.63
C SER A 222 -1.17 24.26 15.85
N TRP A 223 -1.13 22.96 15.55
CA TRP A 223 -2.25 22.03 15.57
C TRP A 223 -3.45 22.55 14.76
N LYS A 224 -3.19 22.86 13.49
CA LYS A 224 -4.19 23.38 12.55
C LYS A 224 -4.11 22.69 11.21
N GLN A 225 -5.28 22.45 10.60
CA GLN A 225 -5.36 22.16 9.17
C GLN A 225 -4.91 23.40 8.40
N THR A 226 -3.83 23.28 7.65
CA THR A 226 -3.17 24.40 6.95
C THR A 226 -3.34 24.34 5.44
N ALA A 227 -3.38 23.13 4.86
CA ALA A 227 -3.56 22.95 3.44
C ALA A 227 -4.37 21.67 3.13
N ALA A 228 -4.96 21.64 1.95
CA ALA A 228 -5.61 20.47 1.39
C ALA A 228 -5.35 20.45 -0.12
N TRP A 229 -5.34 19.25 -0.71
CA TRP A 229 -5.35 19.04 -2.15
C TRP A 229 -6.40 17.98 -2.48
N CYS A 230 -7.14 18.21 -3.55
CA CYS A 230 -8.09 17.25 -4.10
C CYS A 230 -7.56 16.75 -5.44
N SER A 231 -7.56 15.42 -5.64
CA SER A 231 -6.96 14.77 -6.81
C SER A 231 -7.70 15.07 -8.12
N THR A 232 -9.00 15.27 -8.03
CA THR A 232 -9.90 15.54 -9.16
C THR A 232 -10.81 16.69 -8.77
N ALA A 233 -10.62 17.84 -9.40
CA ALA A 233 -11.35 19.05 -9.13
C ALA A 233 -12.55 19.26 -10.07
N ARG A 234 -12.40 18.97 -11.37
CA ARG A 234 -13.46 19.10 -12.36
C ARG A 234 -14.21 17.77 -12.53
N GLY A 235 -13.46 16.67 -12.57
CA GLY A 235 -14.00 15.32 -12.64
C GLY A 235 -14.32 14.67 -11.31
N SER A 236 -14.34 13.34 -11.32
CA SER A 236 -14.50 12.47 -10.14
C SER A 236 -13.48 11.32 -10.15
N GLY A 237 -13.43 10.55 -9.07
CA GLY A 237 -12.46 9.49 -8.82
C GLY A 237 -11.12 9.98 -8.24
N GLY A 238 -10.01 9.30 -8.51
CA GLY A 238 -8.67 9.67 -8.07
C GLY A 238 -8.40 9.39 -6.59
N GLY A 239 -9.13 8.47 -5.95
CA GLY A 239 -8.97 8.15 -4.54
C GLY A 239 -7.53 7.79 -4.16
N ILE A 240 -7.03 8.29 -3.03
CA ILE A 240 -5.67 7.98 -2.54
C ILE A 240 -5.76 6.89 -1.47
N TRP A 241 -5.72 5.63 -1.91
CA TRP A 241 -5.96 4.47 -1.02
C TRP A 241 -4.77 3.51 -0.90
N MET A 242 -3.97 3.36 -1.97
CA MET A 242 -2.61 2.78 -2.01
C MET A 242 -2.43 1.46 -1.26
N SER A 243 -3.48 0.63 -1.19
CA SER A 243 -3.56 -0.58 -0.34
C SER A 243 -2.97 -0.40 1.06
N GLY A 244 -3.32 0.71 1.73
CA GLY A 244 -2.85 1.02 3.08
C GLY A 244 -1.40 1.49 3.19
N SER A 245 -0.68 1.64 2.08
CA SER A 245 0.58 2.40 2.04
C SER A 245 0.33 3.88 2.39
N GLY A 246 1.35 4.59 2.84
CA GLY A 246 1.29 6.04 3.07
C GLY A 246 2.03 6.82 1.97
N PRO A 247 1.82 8.14 1.86
CA PRO A 247 2.58 8.99 0.96
C PRO A 247 4.08 8.77 1.18
N ALA A 248 4.85 8.67 0.11
CA ALA A 248 6.30 8.67 0.24
C ALA A 248 6.82 10.10 0.32
N VAL A 249 7.79 10.36 1.20
CA VAL A 249 8.38 11.67 1.40
C VAL A 249 9.87 11.56 1.11
N GLN A 250 10.28 12.31 0.09
CA GLN A 250 11.66 12.44 -0.35
C GLN A 250 12.46 13.32 0.62
N SER A 251 13.78 13.13 0.67
CA SER A 251 14.68 13.92 1.54
C SER A 251 14.63 15.43 1.34
N ASP A 252 14.24 15.90 0.16
CA ASP A 252 14.06 17.33 -0.11
C ASP A 252 12.70 17.87 0.37
N GLY A 253 11.81 17.00 0.86
CA GLY A 253 10.44 17.26 1.32
C GLY A 253 9.38 17.20 0.21
N SER A 254 9.70 16.67 -0.98
CA SER A 254 8.69 16.31 -1.97
C SER A 254 7.84 15.13 -1.49
N ILE A 255 6.54 15.24 -1.72
CA ILE A 255 5.53 14.28 -1.30
C ILE A 255 5.04 13.53 -2.53
N TRP A 256 4.94 12.21 -2.45
CA TRP A 256 4.54 11.36 -3.56
C TRP A 256 3.33 10.52 -3.19
N VAL A 257 2.29 10.58 -4.03
CA VAL A 257 1.06 9.80 -3.89
C VAL A 257 0.71 9.16 -5.22
N VAL A 258 -0.10 8.09 -5.14
CA VAL A 258 -0.68 7.43 -6.31
C VAL A 258 -2.20 7.49 -6.19
N THR A 259 -2.86 7.97 -7.23
CA THR A 259 -4.32 8.10 -7.29
C THR A 259 -4.92 6.92 -8.06
N GLY A 260 -6.09 6.47 -7.61
CA GLY A 260 -6.84 5.40 -8.27
C GLY A 260 -7.73 5.87 -9.42
N ASN A 261 -8.70 5.03 -9.76
CA ASN A 261 -9.69 5.26 -10.82
C ASN A 261 -10.31 6.64 -10.77
N GLY A 262 -10.26 7.38 -11.88
CA GLY A 262 -10.80 8.72 -11.97
C GLY A 262 -10.36 9.51 -13.19
N GLU A 263 -11.06 10.61 -13.42
CA GLU A 263 -10.84 11.45 -14.59
C GLU A 263 -9.46 12.11 -14.59
N PHE A 264 -8.93 12.37 -15.79
CA PHE A 264 -7.61 12.97 -15.98
C PHE A 264 -7.62 14.11 -17.02
N ASP A 265 -7.04 15.25 -16.66
CA ASP A 265 -6.76 16.35 -17.60
C ASP A 265 -5.31 16.88 -17.53
N GLY A 266 -4.55 16.50 -16.50
CA GLY A 266 -3.18 16.98 -16.27
C GLY A 266 -3.11 18.47 -15.87
N ILE A 267 -4.21 19.07 -15.45
CA ILE A 267 -4.32 20.47 -15.01
C ILE A 267 -4.86 20.53 -13.59
N VAL A 268 -6.06 20.00 -13.36
CA VAL A 268 -6.74 19.96 -12.06
C VAL A 268 -7.27 18.57 -11.71
N ASP A 269 -7.25 17.64 -12.67
CA ASP A 269 -7.67 16.25 -12.53
C ASP A 269 -6.50 15.31 -12.80
N PHE A 270 -6.17 14.52 -11.78
CA PHE A 270 -5.02 13.64 -11.72
C PHE A 270 -5.47 12.22 -11.28
N GLY A 271 -6.52 11.65 -11.89
CA GLY A 271 -6.84 10.23 -11.75
C GLY A 271 -5.76 9.32 -12.36
N GLU A 272 -5.66 8.09 -11.88
CA GLU A 272 -4.71 7.08 -12.40
C GLU A 272 -3.25 7.59 -12.48
N SER A 273 -2.82 8.41 -11.52
CA SER A 273 -1.60 9.20 -11.63
C SER A 273 -0.64 8.98 -10.48
N VAL A 274 0.66 8.97 -10.78
CA VAL A 274 1.72 9.23 -9.81
C VAL A 274 1.88 10.74 -9.71
N VAL A 275 1.67 11.32 -8.53
CA VAL A 275 1.67 12.78 -8.33
C VAL A 275 2.74 13.17 -7.31
N ARG A 276 3.58 14.13 -7.70
CA ARG A 276 4.56 14.80 -6.83
C ARG A 276 3.99 16.12 -6.33
N LEU A 277 3.89 16.28 -5.02
CA LEU A 277 3.43 17.49 -4.35
C LEU A 277 4.53 18.12 -3.50
N ARG A 278 4.35 19.39 -3.18
CA ARG A 278 5.15 20.15 -2.22
C ARG A 278 4.23 20.81 -1.21
N TYR A 279 4.47 20.57 0.07
CA TYR A 279 3.84 21.36 1.11
C TYR A 279 4.54 22.71 1.25
N MET A 280 3.76 23.78 1.16
CA MET A 280 4.18 25.14 1.47
C MET A 280 3.45 25.56 2.73
N PRO A 281 4.15 25.76 3.86
CA PRO A 281 3.51 26.19 5.09
C PRO A 281 2.87 27.58 4.90
N PRO A 282 1.89 27.94 5.75
CA PRO A 282 1.29 29.28 5.70
C PRO A 282 2.37 30.37 5.79
N PRO A 283 2.37 31.38 4.89
CA PRO A 283 3.22 32.55 5.07
C PRO A 283 2.79 33.36 6.30
N ALA A 284 3.67 34.22 6.82
CA ALA A 284 3.45 34.95 8.08
C ALA A 284 2.14 35.78 8.13
N ASN A 285 1.54 36.10 6.97
CA ASN A 285 0.31 36.88 6.83
C ASN A 285 -0.93 36.04 6.42
N SER A 286 -0.85 34.71 6.44
CA SER A 286 -1.96 33.80 6.10
C SER A 286 -2.05 32.65 7.10
N ALA A 287 -3.26 32.20 7.39
CA ALA A 287 -3.48 30.95 8.13
C ALA A 287 -3.46 29.71 7.22
N LYS A 288 -3.50 29.90 5.90
CA LYS A 288 -3.53 28.83 4.90
C LYS A 288 -2.18 28.69 4.20
N GLY A 289 -1.69 27.46 4.14
CA GLY A 289 -0.59 27.01 3.29
C GLY A 289 -1.13 26.43 1.98
N LYS A 290 -0.28 25.70 1.25
CA LYS A 290 -0.63 25.06 -0.03
C LYS A 290 -0.01 23.67 -0.12
N LEU A 291 -0.75 22.73 -0.70
CA LEU A 291 -0.18 21.52 -1.28
C LEU A 291 -0.13 21.73 -2.79
N GLU A 292 1.06 22.03 -3.32
CA GLU A 292 1.23 22.32 -4.73
C GLU A 292 1.63 21.06 -5.49
N VAL A 293 0.93 20.76 -6.59
CA VAL A 293 1.35 19.75 -7.55
C VAL A 293 2.56 20.29 -8.33
N THR A 294 3.67 19.57 -8.28
CA THR A 294 4.96 19.96 -8.90
C THR A 294 5.41 19.00 -10.00
N GLY A 295 4.66 17.92 -10.24
CA GLY A 295 4.91 16.97 -11.32
C GLY A 295 3.99 15.76 -11.22
N TRP A 296 3.77 15.07 -12.33
CA TRP A 296 2.94 13.87 -12.39
C TRP A 296 3.32 13.00 -13.59
N TRP A 297 2.87 11.74 -13.56
CA TRP A 297 2.87 10.84 -14.72
C TRP A 297 1.69 9.89 -14.64
N THR A 298 1.11 9.60 -15.80
CA THR A 298 -0.16 8.88 -15.94
C THR A 298 -0.01 7.88 -17.08
N PRO A 299 -0.15 6.56 -16.84
CA PRO A 299 0.03 5.54 -17.86
C PRO A 299 -1.16 5.44 -18.83
N TRP A 300 -2.37 5.68 -18.33
CA TRP A 300 -3.65 5.62 -19.04
C TRP A 300 -4.67 6.49 -18.31
N THR A 301 -5.82 6.67 -18.93
CA THR A 301 -7.02 7.19 -18.27
C THR A 301 -8.11 6.14 -18.33
N ASP A 302 -8.94 6.08 -17.29
CA ASP A 302 -10.18 5.30 -17.27
C ASP A 302 -11.42 6.18 -17.57
N ASP A 303 -11.21 7.35 -18.17
CA ASP A 303 -12.25 8.21 -18.74
C ASP A 303 -13.18 7.36 -19.64
N GLY A 304 -14.46 7.24 -19.26
CA GLY A 304 -15.45 6.46 -20.01
C GLY A 304 -15.88 5.13 -19.39
N ARG A 305 -15.47 4.81 -18.15
CA ARG A 305 -16.16 3.80 -17.33
C ARG A 305 -17.67 4.14 -17.29
N LEU A 306 -18.53 3.13 -17.52
CA LEU A 306 -19.97 3.32 -17.71
C LEU A 306 -20.57 4.25 -16.63
N GLY A 307 -20.99 5.43 -17.10
CA GLY A 307 -21.33 6.62 -16.33
C GLY A 307 -21.35 7.87 -17.23
N LYS A 308 -20.51 7.93 -18.28
CA LYS A 308 -20.66 8.85 -19.44
C LYS A 308 -20.11 8.20 -20.71
N ASN A 309 -20.96 8.05 -21.74
CA ASN A 309 -20.61 7.63 -23.11
C ASN A 309 -20.54 8.90 -23.99
N PRO A 310 -19.54 9.06 -24.88
CA PRO A 310 -19.80 8.78 -26.30
C PRO A 310 -18.56 8.29 -27.08
N GLY A 311 -18.59 7.06 -27.59
CA GLY A 311 -17.82 6.66 -28.78
C GLY A 311 -17.14 5.30 -28.66
N GLY A 312 -17.88 4.23 -28.94
CA GLY A 312 -17.31 2.89 -29.07
C GLY A 312 -16.60 2.68 -30.40
N GLU A 313 -15.63 1.78 -30.41
CA GLU A 313 -15.33 0.91 -31.56
C GLU A 313 -14.89 -0.46 -31.04
N ALA A 314 -15.57 -1.48 -31.55
CA ALA A 314 -15.25 -2.89 -31.42
C ALA A 314 -14.12 -3.27 -32.38
N VAL A 315 -13.16 -4.09 -31.96
CA VAL A 315 -12.46 -5.01 -32.87
C VAL A 315 -12.00 -6.26 -32.13
N ALA A 316 -12.58 -7.40 -32.52
CA ALA A 316 -12.11 -8.72 -32.23
C ALA A 316 -10.96 -9.16 -33.18
N ALA A 317 -10.13 -10.06 -32.62
CA ALA A 317 -9.40 -11.18 -33.27
C ALA A 317 -7.91 -11.01 -33.61
N LEU A 318 -7.22 -12.18 -33.50
CA LEU A 318 -5.85 -12.62 -33.91
C LEU A 318 -4.92 -12.81 -32.69
N LEU A 319 -4.27 -13.94 -32.36
CA LEU A 319 -3.72 -15.11 -33.11
C LEU A 319 -3.27 -16.24 -32.10
N PRO A 320 -2.69 -17.40 -32.53
CA PRO A 320 -2.73 -18.69 -31.83
C PRO A 320 -1.47 -19.12 -31.03
N LYS A 321 -1.71 -20.13 -30.16
CA LYS A 321 -0.88 -21.25 -29.61
C LYS A 321 0.64 -21.07 -29.33
N ARG A 322 0.92 -21.10 -28.00
CA ARG A 322 1.97 -21.80 -27.19
C ARG A 322 3.46 -21.73 -27.60
N MET A 323 4.30 -21.24 -26.66
CA MET A 323 5.58 -21.81 -26.15
C MET A 323 6.20 -20.87 -25.06
N PRO A 324 7.33 -21.25 -24.44
CA PRO A 324 7.47 -21.69 -23.03
C PRO A 324 7.28 -20.58 -21.97
N SER A 325 6.75 -20.96 -20.81
CA SER A 325 6.35 -20.03 -19.74
C SER A 325 7.25 -20.15 -18.50
N ASN A 326 7.80 -19.03 -18.02
CA ASN A 326 8.28 -18.84 -16.63
C ASN A 326 7.09 -18.64 -15.65
N PHE A 327 5.99 -19.35 -15.93
CA PHE A 327 4.69 -19.23 -15.30
C PHE A 327 4.46 -20.56 -14.57
N ARG A 328 4.70 -20.59 -13.26
CA ARG A 328 4.45 -21.76 -12.41
C ARG A 328 3.05 -21.68 -11.84
N VAL A 329 2.05 -21.83 -12.72
CA VAL A 329 0.68 -22.11 -12.27
C VAL A 329 0.65 -23.58 -11.87
N GLY A 330 -0.01 -23.89 -10.74
CA GLY A 330 -0.29 -25.27 -10.37
C GLY A 330 -0.88 -26.06 -11.54
N PRO A 331 -0.67 -27.40 -11.63
CA PRO A 331 -1.02 -28.21 -12.81
C PRO A 331 -2.46 -28.08 -13.32
N PHE A 332 -3.40 -27.71 -12.44
CA PHE A 332 -4.80 -27.45 -12.78
C PHE A 332 -5.01 -26.10 -13.49
N LEU A 333 -4.27 -25.06 -13.10
CA LEU A 333 -4.47 -23.68 -13.53
C LEU A 333 -3.92 -23.39 -14.95
N ALA A 334 -2.86 -24.09 -15.36
CA ALA A 334 -2.31 -24.02 -16.71
C ALA A 334 -3.27 -24.54 -17.81
N SER A 335 -4.40 -25.17 -17.44
CA SER A 335 -5.37 -25.76 -18.36
C SER A 335 -6.46 -24.80 -18.85
N LEU A 336 -6.59 -23.61 -18.25
CA LEU A 336 -7.80 -22.77 -18.37
C LEU A 336 -7.80 -21.72 -19.51
N GLY A 337 -6.70 -21.54 -20.25
CA GLY A 337 -6.66 -20.61 -21.41
C GLY A 337 -6.61 -19.12 -21.02
N MET A 338 -6.73 -18.24 -22.02
CA MET A 338 -6.78 -16.76 -21.84
C MET A 338 -8.20 -16.26 -22.10
N GLU A 339 -8.57 -15.15 -21.46
CA GLU A 339 -9.84 -14.44 -21.69
C GLU A 339 -9.56 -12.93 -21.66
N SER A 340 -10.05 -12.21 -22.67
CA SER A 340 -10.10 -10.74 -22.67
C SER A 340 -11.22 -10.31 -21.73
N MET A 341 -11.06 -9.19 -21.02
CA MET A 341 -12.26 -8.55 -20.46
C MET A 341 -13.12 -8.00 -21.62
N ASP A 342 -14.40 -7.71 -21.35
CA ASP A 342 -15.25 -7.00 -22.31
C ASP A 342 -14.55 -5.71 -22.80
N GLU A 343 -14.93 -5.22 -23.99
CA GLU A 343 -14.28 -4.11 -24.72
C GLU A 343 -14.16 -2.79 -23.92
N THR A 344 -14.82 -2.70 -22.76
CA THR A 344 -14.69 -1.61 -21.79
C THR A 344 -13.48 -1.82 -20.88
N TRP A 345 -12.51 -0.92 -20.97
CA TRP A 345 -11.36 -0.81 -20.07
C TRP A 345 -11.82 -0.81 -18.59
N ALA A 346 -11.65 -1.95 -17.89
CA ALA A 346 -12.22 -2.16 -16.56
C ALA A 346 -11.15 -1.99 -15.46
N ASP A 347 -11.55 -1.32 -14.37
CA ASP A 347 -10.90 -1.24 -13.05
C ASP A 347 -9.38 -1.57 -12.99
N GLN A 348 -8.53 -0.74 -13.61
CA GLN A 348 -7.07 -0.92 -13.63
C GLN A 348 -6.33 -0.25 -12.45
N ASP A 349 -7.03 0.62 -11.73
CA ASP A 349 -6.63 1.29 -10.47
C ASP A 349 -5.12 1.31 -10.19
N LEU A 350 -4.41 2.31 -10.71
CA LEU A 350 -3.01 2.54 -10.40
C LEU A 350 -2.82 2.77 -8.89
N GLY A 351 -3.81 3.40 -8.25
CA GLY A 351 -3.89 3.63 -6.81
C GLY A 351 -4.00 2.36 -5.96
N ALA A 352 -4.08 1.17 -6.56
CA ALA A 352 -4.02 -0.10 -5.85
C ALA A 352 -2.67 -0.39 -5.21
N SER A 353 -1.58 0.15 -5.73
CA SER A 353 -0.25 -0.03 -5.15
C SER A 353 0.19 1.21 -4.37
N GLY A 354 1.16 1.01 -3.47
CA GLY A 354 1.95 2.11 -2.94
C GLY A 354 3.09 2.50 -3.86
N ILE A 355 3.71 3.64 -3.57
CA ILE A 355 4.94 4.11 -4.20
C ILE A 355 6.13 3.90 -3.25
N VAL A 356 7.29 3.54 -3.80
CA VAL A 356 8.56 3.47 -3.08
C VAL A 356 9.63 4.30 -3.79
N LEU A 357 10.42 5.05 -3.03
CA LEU A 357 11.49 5.91 -3.58
C LEU A 357 12.84 5.19 -3.48
N VAL A 358 13.64 5.29 -4.54
CA VAL A 358 15.05 4.89 -4.56
C VAL A 358 15.88 6.14 -4.88
N GLU A 359 16.00 7.01 -3.89
CA GLU A 359 16.58 8.35 -4.06
C GLU A 359 18.02 8.31 -4.60
N GLU A 360 18.82 7.32 -4.19
CA GLU A 360 20.20 7.12 -4.71
C GLU A 360 20.22 6.98 -6.25
N LEU A 361 19.16 6.43 -6.84
CA LEU A 361 19.02 6.25 -8.29
C LEU A 361 18.13 7.34 -8.95
N GLY A 362 17.58 8.26 -8.16
CA GLY A 362 16.70 9.33 -8.65
C GLY A 362 15.40 8.81 -9.25
N ILE A 363 14.85 7.71 -8.72
CA ILE A 363 13.62 7.08 -9.23
C ILE A 363 12.62 6.71 -8.14
N ALA A 364 11.37 6.53 -8.54
CA ALA A 364 10.34 5.84 -7.76
C ALA A 364 9.82 4.62 -8.53
N LEU A 365 9.40 3.59 -7.80
CA LEU A 365 8.79 2.38 -8.35
C LEU A 365 7.30 2.35 -7.98
N VAL A 366 6.44 2.17 -8.98
CA VAL A 366 4.97 2.09 -8.85
C VAL A 366 4.42 1.01 -9.77
N SER A 367 3.33 0.37 -9.39
CA SER A 367 2.58 -0.58 -10.22
C SER A 367 1.08 -0.42 -9.93
N GLY A 368 0.18 -1.06 -10.68
CA GLY A 368 -1.27 -0.99 -10.43
C GLY A 368 -1.94 -2.36 -10.52
N LYS A 369 -3.25 -2.37 -10.80
CA LYS A 369 -3.96 -3.62 -11.12
C LYS A 369 -3.48 -4.21 -12.45
N ASP A 370 -2.95 -3.40 -13.35
CA ASP A 370 -2.29 -3.84 -14.59
C ASP A 370 -1.05 -4.74 -14.41
N GLY A 371 -0.52 -4.85 -13.18
CA GLY A 371 0.63 -5.68 -12.85
C GLY A 371 1.93 -5.31 -13.56
N ILE A 372 2.06 -4.07 -14.06
CA ILE A 372 3.26 -3.55 -14.72
C ILE A 372 4.02 -2.66 -13.73
N LEU A 373 5.35 -2.68 -13.80
CA LEU A 373 6.20 -1.77 -13.06
C LEU A 373 6.51 -0.52 -13.89
N TYR A 374 6.21 0.62 -13.29
CA TYR A 374 6.60 1.95 -13.76
C TYR A 374 7.77 2.47 -12.96
N THR A 375 8.86 2.80 -13.66
CA THR A 375 10.05 3.41 -13.05
C THR A 375 10.00 4.91 -13.32
N ILE A 376 9.50 5.67 -12.36
CA ILE A 376 9.25 7.12 -12.45
C ILE A 376 10.55 7.88 -12.14
N ARG A 377 10.82 8.97 -12.86
CA ARG A 377 11.94 9.88 -12.55
C ARG A 377 11.55 10.82 -11.40
N LEU A 378 12.39 10.95 -10.37
CA LEU A 378 12.07 11.84 -9.24
C LEU A 378 12.18 13.31 -9.60
N ASP A 379 13.07 13.67 -10.52
CA ASP A 379 13.33 15.05 -10.95
C ASP A 379 12.30 15.52 -11.97
N HIS A 380 11.92 14.66 -12.92
CA HIS A 380 11.01 14.96 -14.03
C HIS A 380 10.01 13.80 -14.25
N PRO A 381 8.93 13.70 -13.46
CA PRO A 381 8.02 12.55 -13.48
C PRO A 381 7.46 12.20 -14.86
N GLY A 382 7.16 13.23 -15.67
CA GLY A 382 6.79 13.07 -17.08
C GLY A 382 5.88 14.18 -17.62
N SER A 383 5.03 14.75 -16.76
CA SER A 383 4.04 15.78 -17.13
C SER A 383 3.14 15.30 -18.27
N THR A 384 2.48 14.15 -18.06
CA THR A 384 1.53 13.58 -19.03
C THR A 384 0.41 14.58 -19.34
N THR A 385 0.02 14.68 -20.60
CA THR A 385 -1.13 15.45 -21.11
C THR A 385 -2.19 14.48 -21.64
N GLN A 386 -3.41 14.96 -21.90
CA GLN A 386 -4.43 14.11 -22.54
C GLN A 386 -4.00 13.61 -23.92
N ASP A 387 -3.25 14.41 -24.69
CA ASP A 387 -2.77 14.01 -26.01
C ASP A 387 -1.72 12.88 -25.94
N ASP A 388 -0.95 12.80 -24.85
CA ASP A 388 -0.02 11.71 -24.62
C ASP A 388 -0.72 10.35 -24.42
N LEU A 389 -2.00 10.36 -24.01
CA LEU A 389 -2.81 9.16 -23.79
C LEU A 389 -3.52 8.67 -25.07
N ALA A 390 -3.45 9.43 -26.16
CA ALA A 390 -3.96 8.98 -27.45
C ALA A 390 -3.17 7.78 -27.97
N ALA A 391 -3.83 6.83 -28.65
CA ALA A 391 -3.20 5.61 -29.15
C ALA A 391 -1.95 5.87 -30.04
N ALA A 392 -1.94 6.99 -30.78
CA ALA A 392 -0.78 7.37 -31.60
C ALA A 392 0.44 7.81 -30.77
N HIS A 393 0.25 8.24 -29.51
CA HIS A 393 1.26 8.91 -28.70
C HIS A 393 1.62 8.14 -27.41
N VAL A 394 0.88 7.11 -27.05
CA VAL A 394 1.09 6.33 -25.81
C VAL A 394 2.52 5.78 -25.67
N ALA A 395 3.15 5.35 -26.78
CA ALA A 395 4.54 4.89 -26.77
C ALA A 395 5.52 6.01 -26.38
N ALA A 396 5.27 7.24 -26.81
CA ALA A 396 6.05 8.41 -26.42
C ALA A 396 5.82 8.78 -24.95
N ASN A 397 4.60 8.57 -24.41
CA ASN A 397 4.30 8.75 -22.99
C ASN A 397 5.12 7.78 -22.12
N PHE A 398 5.17 6.49 -22.48
CA PHE A 398 6.01 5.51 -21.76
C PHE A 398 7.51 5.83 -21.86
N ALA A 399 7.98 6.44 -22.95
CA ALA A 399 9.38 6.86 -23.10
C ALA A 399 9.80 7.98 -22.11
N LYS A 400 8.84 8.64 -21.45
CA LYS A 400 9.11 9.64 -20.39
C LYS A 400 9.59 8.99 -19.08
N LEU A 401 9.36 7.70 -18.89
CA LEU A 401 9.82 6.94 -17.73
C LEU A 401 11.36 6.86 -17.66
N ALA A 402 11.86 6.54 -16.47
CA ALA A 402 13.30 6.39 -16.24
C ALA A 402 13.86 5.12 -16.89
N ALA A 403 13.02 4.10 -17.07
CA ALA A 403 13.31 2.86 -17.77
C ALA A 403 12.02 2.33 -18.43
N ALA A 404 12.18 1.43 -19.39
CA ALA A 404 11.03 0.79 -20.04
C ALA A 404 10.19 0.00 -19.01
N PRO A 405 8.84 0.07 -19.09
CA PRO A 405 7.97 -0.73 -18.25
C PRO A 405 8.25 -2.23 -18.38
N ILE A 406 7.98 -2.98 -17.31
CA ILE A 406 8.11 -4.44 -17.30
C ILE A 406 6.86 -5.09 -16.72
N LEU A 407 6.47 -6.26 -17.24
CA LEU A 407 5.50 -7.12 -16.57
C LEU A 407 6.08 -7.55 -15.23
N TYR A 408 5.39 -7.24 -14.14
CA TYR A 408 5.98 -7.19 -12.81
C TYR A 408 5.47 -8.29 -11.89
N THR A 409 4.15 -8.38 -11.74
CA THR A 409 3.50 -9.41 -10.93
C THR A 409 3.32 -10.73 -11.69
N TYR A 410 3.38 -10.67 -13.02
CA TYR A 410 3.26 -11.79 -13.93
C TYR A 410 4.28 -11.67 -15.08
N TYR A 411 4.33 -12.69 -15.93
CA TYR A 411 5.06 -12.60 -17.19
C TYR A 411 4.29 -13.35 -18.26
N ASP A 412 4.09 -12.68 -19.40
CA ASP A 412 3.59 -13.25 -20.63
C ASP A 412 4.38 -12.63 -21.79
N ALA A 413 5.14 -13.44 -22.52
CA ALA A 413 5.98 -12.97 -23.61
C ALA A 413 5.18 -12.37 -24.79
N SER A 414 3.87 -12.62 -24.85
CA SER A 414 2.98 -12.05 -25.85
C SER A 414 2.47 -10.64 -25.50
N VAL A 415 2.59 -10.24 -24.23
CA VAL A 415 2.10 -8.94 -23.76
C VAL A 415 3.25 -7.93 -23.80
N ASN A 416 3.04 -6.84 -24.54
CA ASN A 416 3.93 -5.68 -24.48
C ASN A 416 3.52 -4.80 -23.29
N PRO A 417 4.39 -4.56 -22.29
CA PRO A 417 4.08 -3.71 -21.14
C PRO A 417 4.01 -2.21 -21.46
N ALA A 418 4.35 -1.81 -22.69
CA ALA A 418 4.16 -0.46 -23.22
C ALA A 418 3.51 -0.53 -24.62
N PRO A 419 2.25 -1.00 -24.73
CA PRO A 419 1.62 -1.21 -26.03
C PRO A 419 1.19 0.12 -26.65
N THR A 420 1.06 0.14 -27.99
CA THR A 420 0.50 1.28 -28.72
C THR A 420 -1.01 1.45 -28.52
N ASN A 421 -1.68 0.43 -27.98
CA ASN A 421 -3.07 0.52 -27.54
C ASN A 421 -3.17 -0.07 -26.13
N PRO A 422 -3.49 0.73 -25.09
CA PRO A 422 -3.68 0.25 -23.72
C PRO A 422 -4.71 -0.88 -23.58
N ALA A 423 -5.69 -1.01 -24.48
CA ALA A 423 -6.63 -2.14 -24.48
C ALA A 423 -5.94 -3.51 -24.64
N ALA A 424 -4.71 -3.55 -25.17
CA ALA A 424 -3.91 -4.77 -25.23
C ALA A 424 -3.46 -5.29 -23.85
N LEU A 425 -3.53 -4.45 -22.80
CA LEU A 425 -3.25 -4.84 -21.41
C LEU A 425 -4.47 -5.47 -20.73
N ASN A 426 -5.65 -5.44 -21.36
CA ASN A 426 -6.91 -5.92 -20.80
C ASN A 426 -7.05 -7.46 -20.92
N VAL A 427 -6.05 -8.19 -20.44
CA VAL A 427 -5.91 -9.63 -20.61
C VAL A 427 -5.66 -10.33 -19.27
N TYR A 428 -6.41 -11.39 -19.01
CA TYR A 428 -6.18 -12.26 -17.87
C TYR A 428 -5.40 -13.50 -18.27
N ALA A 429 -4.09 -13.46 -18.08
CA ALA A 429 -3.23 -14.62 -18.20
C ALA A 429 -3.77 -15.74 -17.28
N ALA A 430 -4.02 -16.92 -17.86
CA ALA A 430 -4.66 -18.06 -17.18
C ALA A 430 -6.02 -17.75 -16.51
N LYS A 431 -6.77 -16.77 -17.01
CA LYS A 431 -8.04 -16.28 -16.44
C LYS A 431 -7.90 -15.83 -14.98
N ARG A 432 -6.75 -15.26 -14.63
CA ARG A 432 -6.48 -14.69 -13.32
C ARG A 432 -6.13 -13.22 -13.43
N THR A 433 -6.61 -12.46 -12.46
CA THR A 433 -6.15 -11.10 -12.23
C THR A 433 -4.71 -11.13 -11.69
N HIS A 434 -3.94 -10.12 -12.05
CA HIS A 434 -2.51 -10.01 -11.75
C HIS A 434 -2.22 -8.73 -10.94
N HIS A 435 -3.21 -8.26 -10.20
CA HIS A 435 -3.16 -6.95 -9.58
C HIS A 435 -2.14 -6.90 -8.46
N LEU A 436 -1.50 -5.75 -8.29
CA LEU A 436 -0.69 -5.47 -7.11
C LEU A 436 -1.48 -4.63 -6.10
N HIS A 437 -1.83 -5.25 -4.97
CA HIS A 437 -2.43 -4.58 -3.83
C HIS A 437 -1.45 -4.47 -2.66
N GLY A 438 -0.35 -3.77 -2.89
CA GLY A 438 0.72 -3.60 -1.91
C GLY A 438 1.80 -2.65 -2.42
N THR A 439 2.81 -2.38 -1.59
CA THR A 439 3.98 -1.57 -1.98
C THR A 439 5.13 -2.51 -2.30
N PRO A 440 5.89 -2.30 -3.38
CA PRO A 440 7.14 -3.02 -3.58
C PRO A 440 8.09 -2.85 -2.38
N ILE A 441 8.84 -3.88 -2.03
CA ILE A 441 9.98 -3.74 -1.12
C ILE A 441 11.20 -3.37 -1.95
N VAL A 442 12.05 -2.48 -1.45
CA VAL A 442 13.35 -2.16 -2.05
C VAL A 442 14.46 -2.26 -1.01
N TRP A 443 15.58 -2.87 -1.37
CA TRP A 443 16.78 -2.89 -0.54
C TRP A 443 18.04 -3.04 -1.41
N LYS A 444 19.22 -2.82 -0.81
CA LYS A 444 20.51 -2.94 -1.49
C LYS A 444 21.27 -4.15 -0.97
N SER A 445 21.22 -5.24 -1.73
CA SER A 445 21.98 -6.46 -1.48
C SER A 445 23.47 -6.26 -1.80
N ALA A 446 24.35 -6.82 -0.97
CA ALA A 446 25.78 -6.89 -1.24
C ALA A 446 26.09 -7.78 -2.47
N THR A 447 25.27 -8.81 -2.71
CA THR A 447 25.47 -9.77 -3.80
C THR A 447 24.88 -9.27 -5.13
N HIS A 448 23.66 -8.73 -5.10
CA HIS A 448 22.92 -8.39 -6.32
C HIS A 448 22.84 -6.87 -6.59
N GLY A 449 23.28 -6.03 -5.66
CA GLY A 449 23.04 -4.58 -5.71
C GLY A 449 21.60 -4.25 -5.32
N TRP A 450 21.04 -3.20 -5.91
CA TRP A 450 19.64 -2.84 -5.66
C TRP A 450 18.69 -3.95 -6.13
N MET A 451 17.74 -4.30 -5.26
CA MET A 451 16.74 -5.34 -5.49
C MET A 451 15.37 -4.83 -5.09
N HIS A 452 14.34 -5.39 -5.72
CA HIS A 452 12.96 -5.16 -5.33
C HIS A 452 12.08 -6.41 -5.45
N TYR A 453 11.02 -6.43 -4.65
CA TYR A 453 10.09 -7.55 -4.52
C TYR A 453 8.65 -7.11 -4.72
N CYS A 454 7.85 -8.00 -5.29
CA CYS A 454 6.40 -7.87 -5.35
C CYS A 454 5.73 -9.23 -5.29
N GLY A 455 4.48 -9.27 -4.83
CA GLY A 455 3.63 -10.44 -4.96
C GLY A 455 2.21 -10.03 -5.32
N GLY A 456 1.76 -10.45 -6.50
CA GLY A 456 0.39 -10.20 -6.98
C GLY A 456 -0.62 -11.20 -6.43
N GLU A 457 -1.90 -10.88 -6.56
CA GLU A 457 -3.01 -11.55 -5.87
C GLU A 457 -3.28 -13.02 -6.24
N ASN A 458 -2.85 -13.45 -7.43
CA ASN A 458 -2.90 -14.86 -7.87
C ASN A 458 -1.53 -15.36 -8.32
N GLY A 459 -0.46 -14.73 -7.85
CA GLY A 459 0.90 -14.94 -8.35
C GLY A 459 1.89 -15.34 -7.27
N ASN A 460 3.08 -15.72 -7.71
CA ASN A 460 4.23 -15.94 -6.84
C ASN A 460 4.79 -14.59 -6.33
N LEU A 461 5.53 -14.64 -5.23
CA LEU A 461 6.49 -13.60 -4.89
C LEU A 461 7.59 -13.59 -5.96
N ARG A 462 7.98 -12.41 -6.43
CA ARG A 462 9.03 -12.23 -7.44
C ARG A 462 10.12 -11.31 -6.91
N ALA A 463 11.36 -11.65 -7.26
CA ALA A 463 12.56 -10.88 -6.96
C ALA A 463 13.14 -10.34 -8.27
N TRP A 464 13.54 -9.07 -8.23
CA TRP A 464 14.07 -8.34 -9.37
C TRP A 464 15.33 -7.60 -8.97
N ARG A 465 16.30 -7.55 -9.88
CA ARG A 465 17.47 -6.69 -9.77
C ARG A 465 17.15 -5.35 -10.40
N LEU A 466 17.44 -4.27 -9.70
CA LEU A 466 17.41 -2.90 -10.23
C LEU A 466 18.83 -2.48 -10.59
N LYS A 467 19.05 -2.20 -11.88
CA LYS A 467 20.37 -1.89 -12.42
C LYS A 467 20.68 -0.39 -12.32
N SER A 468 21.94 -0.03 -12.54
CA SER A 468 22.39 1.36 -12.56
C SER A 468 21.79 2.18 -13.71
N ASP A 469 21.36 1.52 -14.79
CA ASP A 469 20.60 2.14 -15.88
C ASP A 469 19.10 2.29 -15.57
N LYS A 470 18.71 2.01 -14.31
CA LYS A 470 17.35 2.09 -13.77
C LYS A 470 16.39 1.02 -14.29
N SER A 471 16.85 0.12 -15.17
CA SER A 471 16.05 -1.02 -15.63
C SER A 471 16.03 -2.14 -14.61
N SER A 472 14.93 -2.91 -14.62
CA SER A 472 14.76 -4.07 -13.76
C SER A 472 14.92 -5.38 -14.55
N SER A 473 15.58 -6.37 -13.96
CA SER A 473 15.72 -7.71 -14.53
C SER A 473 15.34 -8.79 -13.54
N TYR A 474 14.54 -9.75 -13.99
CA TYR A 474 14.06 -10.87 -13.18
C TYR A 474 15.21 -11.69 -12.57
N LEU A 475 15.09 -12.06 -11.30
CA LEU A 475 16.04 -12.93 -10.61
C LEU A 475 15.43 -14.28 -10.27
N ALA A 476 14.28 -14.29 -9.58
CA ALA A 476 13.68 -15.49 -9.04
C ALA A 476 12.20 -15.30 -8.68
N CYS A 477 11.49 -16.42 -8.49
CA CYS A 477 10.15 -16.44 -7.89
C CYS A 477 10.01 -17.54 -6.83
N SER A 478 9.08 -17.35 -5.90
CA SER A 478 8.71 -18.38 -4.92
C SER A 478 7.92 -19.52 -5.55
N GLU A 479 7.90 -20.68 -4.89
CA GLU A 479 7.00 -21.78 -5.28
C GLU A 479 5.57 -21.50 -4.84
N ALA A 480 5.40 -20.94 -3.63
CA ALA A 480 4.10 -20.50 -3.15
C ALA A 480 3.55 -19.36 -4.01
N TYR A 481 2.23 -19.30 -4.13
CA TYR A 481 1.46 -18.25 -4.78
C TYR A 481 0.26 -17.88 -3.90
N ALA A 482 -0.23 -16.65 -4.05
CA ALA A 482 -1.40 -16.18 -3.32
C ALA A 482 -2.72 -16.72 -3.88
N SER A 483 -3.73 -16.77 -3.01
CA SER A 483 -5.10 -17.23 -3.31
C SER A 483 -5.22 -18.61 -3.98
N PRO A 484 -4.45 -19.65 -3.56
CA PRO A 484 -4.47 -20.97 -4.17
C PRO A 484 -5.81 -21.71 -4.09
N GLU A 485 -6.69 -21.38 -3.13
CA GLU A 485 -8.01 -22.02 -2.96
C GLU A 485 -9.10 -21.36 -3.81
N CYS A 486 -8.86 -20.15 -4.33
CA CYS A 486 -9.73 -19.56 -5.33
C CYS A 486 -9.57 -20.36 -6.61
N THR A 487 -10.49 -21.26 -6.94
CA THR A 487 -10.40 -22.11 -8.16
C THR A 487 -11.13 -21.51 -9.36
N LYS A 488 -12.03 -20.54 -9.13
CA LYS A 488 -12.81 -19.87 -10.17
C LYS A 488 -12.10 -18.60 -10.67
N PRO A 489 -12.23 -18.26 -11.97
CA PRO A 489 -11.88 -16.93 -12.45
C PRO A 489 -12.66 -15.83 -11.69
N TYR A 490 -12.08 -14.66 -11.44
CA TYR A 490 -10.71 -14.26 -11.81
C TYR A 490 -9.67 -14.50 -10.71
N GLY A 491 -10.02 -15.24 -9.65
CA GLY A 491 -9.11 -15.57 -8.56
C GLY A 491 -9.47 -14.90 -7.25
N GLY A 492 -8.47 -14.53 -6.44
CA GLY A 492 -8.67 -13.84 -5.16
C GLY A 492 -7.78 -12.62 -4.97
N MET A 493 -8.17 -11.74 -4.05
CA MET A 493 -7.56 -10.46 -3.70
C MET A 493 -7.27 -10.43 -2.18
N PRO A 494 -6.29 -9.65 -1.65
CA PRO A 494 -5.38 -8.71 -2.31
C PRO A 494 -4.00 -9.29 -2.67
N GLY A 495 -3.68 -10.52 -2.28
CA GLY A 495 -2.35 -11.09 -2.49
C GLY A 495 -1.39 -10.91 -1.33
N TRP A 496 -0.19 -10.45 -1.62
CA TRP A 496 0.93 -10.53 -0.68
C TRP A 496 1.06 -9.29 0.20
N GLY A 497 1.13 -9.50 1.52
CA GLY A 497 1.64 -8.52 2.48
C GLY A 497 3.09 -8.83 2.82
N ILE A 498 4.04 -8.00 2.38
CA ILE A 498 5.48 -8.28 2.48
C ILE A 498 6.22 -7.22 3.29
N ALA A 499 7.26 -7.66 4.01
CA ALA A 499 8.29 -6.83 4.63
C ALA A 499 9.66 -7.52 4.54
N LEU A 500 10.74 -6.76 4.71
CA LEU A 500 12.09 -7.30 4.72
C LEU A 500 12.83 -6.88 6.00
N SER A 501 13.65 -7.77 6.52
CA SER A 501 14.59 -7.45 7.58
C SER A 501 15.99 -7.92 7.22
N THR A 502 16.99 -7.10 7.49
CA THR A 502 18.39 -7.37 7.18
C THR A 502 19.32 -6.65 8.14
N ASN A 503 20.55 -7.14 8.26
CA ASN A 503 21.66 -6.41 8.85
C ASN A 503 22.52 -5.82 7.74
N GLY A 504 22.11 -4.67 7.18
CA GLY A 504 22.79 -4.08 6.02
C GLY A 504 22.46 -4.78 4.70
N GLY A 505 23.49 -5.29 3.99
CA GLY A 505 23.34 -5.83 2.64
C GLY A 505 23.59 -7.34 2.49
N ASP A 506 24.09 -8.01 3.53
CA ASP A 506 24.68 -9.35 3.40
C ASP A 506 23.68 -10.49 3.66
N GLU A 507 22.85 -10.36 4.70
CA GLU A 507 21.89 -11.37 5.14
C GLU A 507 20.50 -10.74 5.31
N ALA A 508 19.51 -11.21 4.55
CA ALA A 508 18.19 -10.60 4.52
C ALA A 508 17.08 -11.66 4.42
N VAL A 509 15.99 -11.42 5.15
CA VAL A 509 14.79 -12.27 5.17
C VAL A 509 13.61 -11.47 4.62
N VAL A 510 12.92 -12.02 3.63
CA VAL A 510 11.58 -11.53 3.24
C VAL A 510 10.53 -12.25 4.07
N TRP A 511 9.76 -11.48 4.82
CA TRP A 511 8.58 -11.91 5.56
C TRP A 511 7.34 -11.67 4.72
N ALA A 512 6.52 -12.70 4.54
CA ALA A 512 5.40 -12.65 3.62
C ALA A 512 4.15 -13.28 4.24
N MET A 513 3.02 -12.58 4.16
CA MET A 513 1.70 -13.12 4.41
C MET A 513 0.92 -13.24 3.11
N ILE A 514 0.26 -14.38 2.90
CA ILE A 514 -0.64 -14.60 1.76
C ILE A 514 -1.99 -15.17 2.21
N PRO A 515 -3.11 -14.80 1.58
CA PRO A 515 -4.39 -15.45 1.79
C PRO A 515 -4.47 -16.76 1.01
N TYR A 516 -5.24 -17.73 1.51
CA TYR A 516 -5.59 -18.92 0.72
C TYR A 516 -6.76 -18.68 -0.23
N GLY A 517 -7.79 -17.95 0.21
CA GLY A 517 -8.96 -17.59 -0.57
C GLY A 517 -8.94 -16.13 -1.04
N ASP A 518 -10.14 -15.60 -1.29
CA ASP A 518 -10.36 -14.19 -1.64
C ASP A 518 -10.66 -13.39 -0.36
N ALA A 519 -9.60 -12.81 0.22
CA ALA A 519 -9.69 -12.02 1.44
C ALA A 519 -10.42 -10.67 1.25
N ASN A 520 -10.73 -10.29 0.00
CA ASN A 520 -11.58 -9.14 -0.27
C ASN A 520 -13.06 -9.44 -0.16
N MET A 521 -13.47 -10.70 -0.39
CA MET A 521 -14.88 -11.11 -0.37
C MET A 521 -15.27 -11.91 0.87
N THR A 522 -14.32 -12.59 1.51
CA THR A 522 -14.58 -13.38 2.73
C THR A 522 -13.40 -13.35 3.70
N ILE A 523 -13.64 -13.81 4.93
CA ILE A 523 -12.56 -14.13 5.87
C ILE A 523 -11.93 -15.45 5.45
N THR A 524 -10.62 -15.43 5.25
CA THR A 524 -9.86 -16.59 4.81
C THR A 524 -8.61 -16.78 5.67
N ASN A 525 -8.16 -18.03 5.70
CA ASN A 525 -6.93 -18.40 6.37
C ASN A 525 -5.72 -17.76 5.65
N SER A 526 -4.66 -17.52 6.42
CA SER A 526 -3.40 -16.95 5.96
C SER A 526 -2.27 -17.96 6.12
N ARG A 527 -1.22 -17.77 5.32
CA ARG A 527 0.09 -18.41 5.48
C ARG A 527 1.12 -17.33 5.74
N LEU A 528 2.00 -17.56 6.72
CA LEU A 528 3.19 -16.74 6.95
C LEU A 528 4.41 -17.50 6.46
N LEU A 529 5.24 -16.82 5.68
CA LEU A 529 6.41 -17.36 5.00
C LEU A 529 7.62 -16.50 5.33
N ALA A 530 8.78 -17.14 5.49
CA ALA A 530 10.07 -16.48 5.52
C ALA A 530 10.92 -17.00 4.37
N TYR A 531 11.51 -16.10 3.59
CA TYR A 531 12.36 -16.43 2.45
C TYR A 531 13.74 -15.83 2.59
N ASP A 532 14.74 -16.51 2.03
CA ASP A 532 16.04 -15.90 1.82
C ASP A 532 15.90 -14.82 0.75
N ALA A 533 16.30 -13.59 1.09
CA ALA A 533 16.19 -12.48 0.16
C ALA A 533 17.36 -12.39 -0.82
N ALA A 534 18.47 -13.11 -0.66
CA ALA A 534 19.62 -12.96 -1.56
C ALA A 534 20.14 -14.28 -2.13
N ASP A 535 19.99 -15.38 -1.39
CA ASP A 535 20.41 -16.70 -1.83
C ASP A 535 19.29 -17.40 -2.61
N PHE A 536 19.38 -17.33 -3.94
CA PHE A 536 18.42 -17.94 -4.83
C PHE A 536 18.88 -19.31 -5.30
N GLY A 537 18.00 -20.29 -5.11
CA GLY A 537 18.13 -21.60 -5.69
C GLY A 537 17.84 -21.60 -7.19
N ARG A 538 17.80 -22.80 -7.75
CA ARG A 538 17.40 -23.05 -9.14
C ARG A 538 16.30 -24.09 -9.17
N TYR A 539 15.27 -23.81 -9.94
CA TYR A 539 14.34 -24.83 -10.33
C TYR A 539 14.92 -25.77 -11.40
N ALA A 540 14.25 -26.89 -11.65
CA ALA A 540 14.66 -27.88 -12.65
C ALA A 540 14.77 -27.33 -14.09
N ASP A 541 14.05 -26.25 -14.41
CA ASP A 541 14.12 -25.55 -15.71
C ASP A 541 15.25 -24.51 -15.78
N GLY A 542 16.05 -24.37 -14.72
CA GLY A 542 17.14 -23.41 -14.61
C GLY A 542 16.72 -22.00 -14.17
N SER A 543 15.43 -21.71 -14.03
CA SER A 543 14.96 -20.42 -13.52
C SER A 543 15.25 -20.25 -12.02
N GLY A 544 15.42 -19.01 -11.57
CA GLY A 544 15.71 -18.71 -10.16
C GLY A 544 14.54 -19.03 -9.24
N GLN A 545 14.86 -19.62 -8.08
CA GLN A 545 13.91 -19.97 -7.04
C GLN A 545 14.19 -19.15 -5.78
N ILE A 546 13.17 -18.47 -5.27
CA ILE A 546 13.21 -17.89 -3.92
C ILE A 546 13.02 -19.05 -2.94
N VAL A 547 14.03 -19.32 -2.12
CA VAL A 547 14.07 -20.50 -1.25
C VAL A 547 13.39 -20.19 0.08
N PRO A 548 12.38 -20.97 0.51
CA PRO A 548 11.78 -20.80 1.83
C PRO A 548 12.80 -21.14 2.93
N LEU A 549 12.84 -20.30 3.95
CA LEU A 549 13.57 -20.53 5.20
C LEU A 549 12.67 -21.19 6.24
N TRP A 550 11.40 -20.80 6.24
CA TRP A 550 10.40 -21.25 7.21
C TRP A 550 8.99 -21.02 6.67
N ASP A 551 8.05 -21.84 7.11
CA ASP A 551 6.66 -21.83 6.68
C ASP A 551 5.70 -22.12 7.84
N SER A 552 4.68 -21.29 8.05
CA SER A 552 3.71 -21.50 9.11
C SER A 552 2.83 -22.74 8.91
N GLN A 553 2.70 -23.23 7.67
CA GLN A 553 1.94 -24.46 7.40
C GLN A 553 2.52 -25.67 8.11
N ASP A 554 3.84 -25.77 8.20
CA ASP A 554 4.54 -26.90 8.83
C ASP A 554 4.23 -27.00 10.35
N TRP A 555 3.65 -25.95 10.91
CA TRP A 555 3.33 -25.80 12.33
C TRP A 555 1.83 -25.82 12.61
N ASN A 556 0.97 -26.01 11.59
CA ASN A 556 -0.50 -26.02 11.70
C ASN A 556 -1.08 -24.74 12.35
N TRP A 557 -0.49 -23.57 12.07
CA TRP A 557 -1.02 -22.31 12.58
C TRP A 557 -2.28 -21.89 11.81
N ASN A 558 -3.34 -21.57 12.56
CA ASN A 558 -4.60 -21.05 12.01
C ASN A 558 -4.60 -19.52 12.07
N LEU A 559 -4.03 -18.87 11.06
CA LEU A 559 -3.99 -17.42 10.94
C LEU A 559 -5.15 -16.93 10.08
N LEU A 560 -5.77 -15.80 10.43
CA LEU A 560 -6.76 -15.13 9.56
C LEU A 560 -6.11 -13.93 8.86
N HIS A 561 -6.22 -13.87 7.54
CA HIS A 561 -5.46 -12.91 6.73
C HIS A 561 -5.93 -11.46 6.95
N PRO A 562 -5.02 -10.53 7.30
CA PRO A 562 -5.35 -9.12 7.45
C PRO A 562 -5.25 -8.37 6.10
N LYS A 563 -6.40 -7.99 5.54
CA LYS A 563 -6.47 -7.30 4.24
C LYS A 563 -5.63 -6.02 4.26
N PHE A 564 -4.85 -5.80 3.20
CA PHE A 564 -4.00 -4.61 3.01
C PHE A 564 -3.01 -4.33 4.15
N ASN A 565 -2.74 -5.30 5.01
CA ASN A 565 -1.75 -5.20 6.07
C ASN A 565 -0.53 -6.06 5.76
N ARG A 566 0.55 -5.85 6.49
CA ARG A 566 1.84 -6.52 6.27
C ARG A 566 2.49 -6.88 7.60
N PRO A 567 3.37 -7.90 7.62
CA PRO A 567 4.14 -8.20 8.82
C PRO A 567 5.14 -7.06 9.08
N VAL A 568 5.59 -6.92 10.33
CA VAL A 568 6.69 -6.03 10.70
C VAL A 568 7.77 -6.85 11.36
N ALA A 569 8.94 -6.92 10.74
CA ALA A 569 10.11 -7.57 11.33
C ALA A 569 11.06 -6.52 11.90
N VAL A 570 11.25 -6.55 13.21
CA VAL A 570 12.06 -5.58 13.95
C VAL A 570 12.54 -6.15 15.27
N ASP A 571 13.80 -5.90 15.59
CA ASP A 571 14.42 -6.24 16.87
C ASP A 571 14.19 -7.70 17.29
N GLY A 572 14.48 -8.65 16.40
CA GLY A 572 14.31 -10.07 16.71
C GLY A 572 12.86 -10.56 16.73
N ARG A 573 11.88 -9.70 16.40
CA ARG A 573 10.45 -10.01 16.44
C ARG A 573 9.83 -9.87 15.06
N VAL A 574 8.79 -10.67 14.81
CA VAL A 574 7.89 -10.49 13.66
C VAL A 574 6.49 -10.25 14.21
N LEU A 575 5.96 -9.05 13.98
CA LEU A 575 4.62 -8.65 14.38
C LEU A 575 3.65 -8.99 13.24
N VAL A 576 2.65 -9.81 13.54
CA VAL A 576 1.73 -10.39 12.56
C VAL A 576 0.29 -10.05 12.95
N PRO A 577 -0.31 -9.01 12.33
CA PRO A 577 -1.71 -8.68 12.56
C PRO A 577 -2.61 -9.78 11.99
N THR A 578 -3.82 -9.93 12.53
CA THR A 578 -4.78 -10.92 12.04
C THR A 578 -6.19 -10.34 11.98
N TYR A 579 -7.06 -11.01 11.23
CA TYR A 579 -8.50 -10.78 11.24
C TYR A 579 -9.25 -11.56 12.34
N GLY A 580 -8.53 -11.95 13.40
CA GLY A 580 -9.08 -12.57 14.63
C GLY A 580 -9.02 -11.69 15.88
N GLY A 581 -8.66 -10.41 15.76
CA GLY A 581 -8.48 -9.49 16.90
C GLY A 581 -7.22 -9.78 17.71
N GLU A 582 -6.22 -10.36 17.04
CA GLU A 582 -4.95 -10.78 17.63
C GLU A 582 -3.80 -10.22 16.81
N LEU A 583 -2.85 -9.59 17.49
CA LEU A 583 -1.52 -9.28 16.96
C LEU A 583 -0.54 -10.30 17.55
N LEU A 584 0.01 -11.17 16.70
CA LEU A 584 0.99 -12.16 17.13
C LEU A 584 2.38 -11.53 17.17
N VAL A 585 3.12 -11.80 18.24
CA VAL A 585 4.55 -11.46 18.34
C VAL A 585 5.31 -12.76 18.22
N LEU A 586 6.07 -12.90 17.14
CA LEU A 586 6.84 -14.10 16.82
C LEU A 586 8.33 -13.86 17.06
N THR A 587 9.05 -14.88 17.48
CA THR A 587 10.51 -14.85 17.66
C THR A 587 11.13 -16.16 17.19
N LEU A 588 12.46 -16.25 17.16
CA LEU A 588 13.15 -17.52 16.93
C LEU A 588 12.76 -18.55 18.00
N ALA A 589 12.59 -19.82 17.58
CA ALA A 589 12.18 -20.88 18.49
C ALA A 589 13.19 -21.15 19.63
#